data_AF-A0A4Y2RML5-F1
#
_entry.id   AF-A0A4Y2RML5-F1
#
_cell.length_a   1.000
_cell.length_b   1.000
_cell.length_c   1.000
_cell.angle_alpha   90.00
_cell.angle_beta   90.00
_cell.angle_gamma   90.00
#
_symmetry.space_group_name_H-M   'P 1'
#
loop_
_entity.id
_entity.type
_entity.pdbx_description
1 polymer ?
#
loop_
_entity_poly.entity_id
_entity_poly.type
_entity_poly.pdbx_seq_one_letter_code
_entity_poly.pdbx_strand_id
1 'polypeptide(L)'
;GAKLGPLHVPTHLFFVITWCSDKTADLRDCDPHRLLASAFLLPNWPFSLNCEAPERTIKENEARVVDVEKLTGLSLYRALPVYEAVRLRTSLPNDHWRTFA
;
A
#
# COMPACT_ATOMS: atom_id res chain seq x y z
N GLY A 1 -38.52 3.97 -10.57
CA GLY A 1 -37.43 3.50 -9.71
C GLY A 1 -36.16 3.45 -10.52
N ALA A 2 -35.11 4.14 -10.10
CA ALA A 2 -33.83 4.13 -10.81
C ALA A 2 -33.22 2.72 -10.75
N LYS A 3 -32.96 2.12 -11.91
CA LYS A 3 -32.18 0.88 -11.99
C LYS A 3 -30.73 1.25 -11.67
N LEU A 4 -30.25 0.87 -10.48
CA LEU A 4 -28.82 0.82 -10.23
C LEU A 4 -28.20 -0.11 -11.28
N GLY A 5 -27.14 0.38 -11.94
CA GLY A 5 -26.38 -0.42 -12.90
C GLY A 5 -25.76 -1.67 -12.26
N PRO A 6 -25.07 -2.51 -13.05
CA PRO A 6 -24.45 -3.73 -12.53
C PRO A 6 -23.48 -3.41 -11.38
N LEU A 7 -23.62 -4.15 -10.27
CA LEU A 7 -22.73 -4.04 -9.13
C LEU A 7 -21.39 -4.72 -9.46
N HIS A 8 -20.31 -3.95 -9.45
CA HIS A 8 -18.96 -4.47 -9.59
C HIS A 8 -18.31 -4.62 -8.22
N VAL A 9 -17.98 -5.84 -7.84
CA VAL A 9 -17.30 -6.16 -6.58
C VAL A 9 -15.79 -6.29 -6.86
N PRO A 10 -14.91 -5.52 -6.20
CA PRO A 10 -13.47 -5.65 -6.37
C PRO A 10 -12.98 -7.04 -5.95
N THR A 11 -11.98 -7.58 -6.64
CA THR A 11 -11.31 -8.83 -6.25
C THR A 11 -10.34 -8.61 -5.08
N HIS A 12 -9.73 -7.43 -5.03
CA HIS A 12 -8.78 -7.02 -3.98
C HIS A 12 -9.04 -5.57 -3.58
N LEU A 13 -8.68 -5.26 -2.34
CA LEU A 13 -8.58 -3.90 -1.81
C LEU A 13 -7.11 -3.55 -1.65
N PHE A 14 -6.71 -2.37 -2.11
CA PHE A 14 -5.33 -1.91 -1.97
C PHE A 14 -5.22 -0.84 -0.89
N PHE A 15 -4.08 -0.84 -0.19
CA PHE A 15 -3.70 0.21 0.74
C PHE A 15 -2.27 0.62 0.43
N VAL A 16 -1.99 1.92 0.39
CA VAL A 16 -0.63 2.46 0.30
C VAL A 16 -0.46 3.39 1.49
N ILE A 17 0.46 3.05 2.38
CA ILE A 17 0.76 3.81 3.59
C ILE A 17 2.11 4.48 3.37
N THR A 18 2.15 5.79 3.51
CA THR A 18 3.36 6.60 3.38
C THR A 18 3.64 7.30 4.69
N TRP A 19 4.89 7.28 5.15
CA TRP A 19 5.31 7.98 6.36
C TRP A 19 6.73 8.53 6.20
N CYS A 20 7.11 9.45 7.09
CA CYS A 20 8.47 9.95 7.18
C CYS A 20 9.24 9.14 8.21
N SER A 21 10.50 8.80 7.95
CA SER A 21 11.38 8.18 8.96
C SER A 21 11.67 9.12 10.13
N ASP A 22 11.61 10.43 9.89
CA ASP A 22 11.84 11.47 10.88
C ASP A 22 10.54 11.96 11.50
N LYS A 23 10.64 12.47 12.73
CA LYS A 23 9.53 13.20 13.35
C LYS A 23 9.30 14.50 12.59
N THR A 24 8.19 14.55 11.88
CA THR A 24 7.69 15.73 11.16
C THR A 24 6.28 16.02 11.63
N ALA A 25 5.88 17.30 11.64
CA ALA A 25 4.51 17.67 12.00
C ALA A 25 3.52 17.33 10.88
N ASP A 26 3.99 17.37 9.62
CA ASP A 26 3.22 17.07 8.43
C ASP A 26 4.11 16.31 7.41
N LEU A 27 3.50 15.38 6.66
CA LEU A 27 4.20 14.59 5.66
C LEU A 27 4.76 15.44 4.51
N ARG A 28 4.15 16.60 4.24
CA ARG A 28 4.59 17.56 3.22
C ARG A 28 5.95 18.19 3.54
N ASP A 29 6.34 18.22 4.81
CA ASP A 29 7.61 18.78 5.27
C ASP A 29 8.72 17.71 5.32
N CYS A 30 8.40 16.45 5.02
CA CYS A 30 9.38 15.37 4.99
C CYS A 30 10.32 15.51 3.79
N ASP A 31 11.62 15.42 4.04
CA ASP A 31 12.61 15.24 2.98
C ASP A 31 12.23 14.00 2.13
N PRO A 32 12.07 14.13 0.80
CA PRO A 32 11.74 13.01 -0.07
C PRO A 32 12.64 11.78 0.11
N HIS A 33 13.91 11.97 0.44
CA HIS A 33 14.86 10.87 0.71
C HIS A 33 14.52 10.08 1.98
N ARG A 34 13.75 10.66 2.90
CA ARG A 34 13.31 10.08 4.17
C ARG A 34 11.87 9.59 4.16
N LEU A 35 11.16 9.76 3.05
CA LEU A 35 9.88 9.11 2.85
C LEU A 35 10.08 7.60 2.76
N LEU A 36 9.13 6.89 3.35
CA LEU A 36 8.98 5.45 3.34
C LEU A 36 7.55 5.10 2.93
N ALA A 37 7.37 3.95 2.31
CA ALA A 37 6.07 3.46 1.91
C ALA A 37 5.98 1.93 2.02
N SER A 38 4.80 1.45 2.41
CA SER A 38 4.37 0.05 2.30
C SER A 38 3.05 0.01 1.54
N ALA A 39 2.84 -1.06 0.79
CA ALA A 39 1.58 -1.30 0.10
C ALA A 39 1.06 -2.70 0.40
N PHE A 40 -0.25 -2.86 0.32
CA PHE A 40 -0.95 -4.11 0.58
C PHE A 40 -2.00 -4.36 -0.49
N LEU A 41 -2.16 -5.61 -0.90
CA LEU A 41 -3.19 -6.05 -1.84
C LEU A 41 -4.03 -7.14 -1.16
N LEU A 42 -5.00 -6.71 -0.36
CA LEU A 42 -5.81 -7.62 0.45
C LEU A 42 -6.91 -8.27 -0.39
N PRO A 43 -7.00 -9.61 -0.41
CA PRO A 43 -8.08 -10.30 -1.09
C PRO A 43 -9.45 -9.92 -0.50
N ASN A 44 -10.42 -9.56 -1.34
CA ASN A 44 -11.76 -9.17 -0.91
C ASN A 44 -12.68 -10.40 -0.78
N TRP A 45 -12.39 -11.26 0.19
CA TRP A 45 -13.18 -12.45 0.47
C TRP A 45 -14.19 -12.15 1.57
N PRO A 46 -15.42 -12.69 1.50
CA PRO A 46 -16.45 -12.43 2.50
C PRO A 46 -16.17 -13.11 3.86
N PHE A 47 -15.18 -14.00 3.94
CA PHE A 47 -14.77 -14.72 5.13
C PHE A 47 -13.26 -14.98 5.12
N SER A 48 -12.66 -15.14 6.31
CA SER A 48 -11.27 -15.61 6.41
C SER A 48 -11.19 -17.07 5.96
N LEU A 49 -10.36 -17.35 4.97
CA LEU A 49 -10.24 -18.69 4.40
C LEU A 49 -9.52 -19.68 5.34
N ASN A 50 -8.65 -19.18 6.22
CA ASN A 50 -7.59 -19.97 6.81
C ASN A 50 -7.56 -19.96 8.35
N CYS A 51 -8.57 -19.39 9.02
CA CYS A 51 -8.54 -19.12 10.47
C CYS A 51 -7.29 -18.31 10.92
N GLU A 52 -6.63 -17.60 10.00
CA GLU A 52 -5.42 -16.84 10.28
C GLU A 52 -5.72 -15.55 11.03
N ALA A 53 -4.77 -15.13 11.86
CA ALA A 53 -4.81 -13.84 12.53
C ALA A 53 -4.75 -12.71 11.47
N PRO A 54 -5.56 -11.65 11.59
CA PRO A 54 -5.60 -10.55 10.62
C PRO A 54 -4.23 -9.94 10.31
N GLU A 55 -3.36 -9.82 11.31
CA GLU A 55 -2.02 -9.26 11.18
C GLU A 55 -1.16 -10.09 10.24
N ARG A 56 -1.31 -11.41 10.31
CA ARG A 56 -0.59 -12.35 9.43
C ARG A 56 -1.09 -12.23 8.00
N THR A 57 -2.41 -12.16 7.80
CA THR A 57 -2.99 -11.97 6.48
C THR A 57 -2.53 -10.65 5.85
N ILE A 58 -2.52 -9.55 6.60
CA ILE A 58 -2.05 -8.26 6.09
C ILE A 58 -0.58 -8.37 5.65
N LYS A 59 0.26 -8.96 6.49
CA LYS A 59 1.70 -9.12 6.24
C LYS A 59 1.99 -10.02 5.03
N GLU A 60 1.29 -11.12 4.87
CA GLU A 60 1.47 -12.05 3.74
C GLU A 60 0.97 -11.45 2.41
N ASN A 61 0.11 -10.44 2.47
CA ASN A 61 -0.41 -9.72 1.31
C ASN A 61 0.25 -8.34 1.14
N GLU A 62 1.45 -8.15 1.70
CA GLU A 62 2.28 -6.99 1.43
C GLU A 62 2.78 -7.01 -0.03
N ALA A 63 2.79 -5.84 -0.66
CA ALA A 63 3.11 -5.65 -2.06
C ALA A 63 3.95 -4.39 -2.26
N ARG A 64 4.50 -4.22 -3.46
CA ARG A 64 5.12 -2.95 -3.83
C ARG A 64 4.06 -1.97 -4.32
N VAL A 65 4.32 -0.69 -4.18
CA VAL A 65 3.41 0.34 -4.73
C VAL A 65 3.29 0.21 -6.26
N VAL A 66 4.35 -0.21 -6.97
CA VAL A 66 4.26 -0.47 -8.41
C VAL A 66 3.28 -1.59 -8.78
N ASP A 67 3.03 -2.56 -7.91
CA ASP A 67 2.05 -3.63 -8.15
C ASP A 67 0.62 -3.09 -8.01
N VAL A 68 0.40 -2.17 -7.06
CA VAL A 68 -0.86 -1.41 -6.94
C VAL A 68 -1.12 -0.55 -8.18
N GLU A 69 -0.11 0.19 -8.66
CA GLU A 69 -0.23 1.02 -9.87
C GLU A 69 -0.66 0.18 -11.08
N LYS A 70 -0.07 -1.01 -11.25
CA LYS A 70 -0.41 -1.92 -12.36
C LYS A 70 -1.85 -2.44 -12.29
N LEU A 71 -2.35 -2.79 -11.10
CA LEU A 71 -3.70 -3.33 -10.93
C LEU A 71 -4.80 -2.28 -11.03
N THR A 72 -4.48 -1.02 -10.69
CA THR A 72 -5.46 0.06 -10.59
C THR A 72 -5.40 1.05 -11.75
N GLY A 73 -4.30 1.07 -12.50
CA GLY A 73 -4.02 2.10 -13.51
C GLY A 73 -3.67 3.47 -12.91
N LEU A 74 -3.46 3.56 -11.59
CA LEU A 74 -3.06 4.79 -10.91
C LEU A 74 -1.56 5.06 -11.09
N SER A 75 -1.18 6.32 -10.88
CA SER A 75 0.23 6.73 -10.79
C SER A 75 0.46 7.61 -9.57
N LEU A 76 1.24 7.07 -8.63
CA LEU A 76 1.55 7.62 -7.31
C LEU A 76 2.92 8.32 -7.33
N TYR A 77 3.12 9.23 -6.37
CA TYR A 77 4.36 9.98 -6.15
C TYR A 77 4.88 10.79 -7.36
N ARG A 78 3.99 11.18 -8.29
CA ARG A 78 4.34 11.96 -9.50
C ARG A 78 4.97 13.32 -9.22
N ALA A 79 4.77 13.88 -8.02
CA ALA A 79 5.32 15.16 -7.61
C ALA A 79 6.73 15.05 -6.99
N LEU A 80 7.24 13.84 -6.76
CA LEU A 80 8.58 13.63 -6.20
C LEU A 80 9.64 13.60 -7.30
N PRO A 81 10.92 13.88 -6.96
CA PRO A 81 12.04 13.63 -7.87
C PRO A 81 12.01 12.19 -8.39
N VAL A 82 12.39 12.00 -9.66
CA VAL A 82 12.24 10.71 -10.37
C VAL A 82 12.86 9.54 -9.60
N TYR A 83 14.07 9.74 -9.05
CA TYR A 83 14.76 8.70 -8.30
C TYR A 83 14.01 8.31 -7.02
N GLU A 84 13.48 9.28 -6.28
CA GLU A 84 12.69 9.05 -5.07
C GLU A 84 11.34 8.39 -5.36
N ALA A 85 10.67 8.85 -6.42
CA ALA A 85 9.44 8.23 -6.88
C ALA A 85 9.66 6.77 -7.29
N VAL A 86 10.76 6.44 -7.97
CA VAL A 86 11.10 5.06 -8.32
C VAL A 86 11.43 4.26 -7.06
N ARG A 87 12.27 4.78 -6.16
CA ARG A 87 12.63 4.13 -4.89
C ARG A 87 11.39 3.72 -4.10
N LEU A 88 10.48 4.65 -3.83
CA LEU A 88 9.23 4.37 -3.10
C LEU A 88 8.32 3.37 -3.81
N ARG A 89 8.35 3.33 -5.15
CA ARG A 89 7.51 2.42 -5.92
C ARG A 89 8.02 0.99 -5.97
N THR A 90 9.34 0.83 -5.98
CA THR A 90 10.00 -0.46 -6.18
C THR A 90 10.48 -1.13 -4.91
N SER A 91 10.64 -0.36 -3.81
CA SER A 91 11.04 -0.92 -2.53
C SER A 91 10.11 -2.06 -2.12
N LEU A 92 10.71 -3.25 -1.96
CA LEU A 92 10.08 -4.33 -1.22
C LEU A 92 10.33 -4.05 0.26
N PRO A 93 9.28 -3.98 1.08
CA PRO A 93 9.44 -3.92 2.52
C PRO A 93 10.08 -5.24 2.99
N ASN A 94 11.41 -5.25 3.10
CA ASN A 94 12.16 -6.36 3.70
C ASN A 94 12.38 -6.05 5.19
N ASP A 95 11.98 -7.01 6.04
CA ASP A 95 12.37 -7.21 7.44
C ASP A 95 11.97 -6.18 8.52
N HIS A 96 11.24 -5.09 8.21
CA HIS A 96 10.87 -4.10 9.24
C HIS A 96 9.89 -4.62 10.32
N TRP A 97 9.27 -5.78 10.15
CA TRP A 97 8.41 -6.36 11.20
C TRP A 97 9.20 -6.99 12.36
N ARG A 98 10.52 -7.18 12.24
CA ARG A 98 11.35 -7.66 13.38
C ARG A 98 11.47 -6.66 14.53
N THR A 99 11.04 -5.41 14.35
CA THR A 99 11.20 -4.34 15.35
C THR A 99 9.97 -4.15 16.26
N PHE A 100 8.89 -4.90 16.02
CA PHE A 100 7.64 -4.83 16.81
C PHE A 100 7.28 -6.18 17.48
N ALA A 101 8.21 -7.14 17.52
CA ALA A 101 8.08 -8.41 18.23
C ALA A 101 8.89 -8.39 19.53
#